data_AF-A0A101QPJ0-F1
#
_entry.id   AF-A0A101QPJ0-F1
#
_cell.length_a   1.000
_cell.length_b   1.000
_cell.length_c   1.000
_cell.angle_alpha   90.00
_cell.angle_beta   90.00
_cell.angle_gamma   90.00
#
_symmetry.space_group_name_H-M   'P 1'
#
loop_
_entity.id
_entity.type
_entity.pdbx_description
1 polymer ?
#
loop_
_entity_poly.entity_id
_entity_poly.type
_entity_poly.pdbx_seq_one_letter_code
_entity_poly.pdbx_strand_id
1 'polypeptide(L)'
;MTSGPHTAEQPTLNKDVPWDSFDPGAYIGNNYLDMKAVDEEIVSRVRDHFSDRLRGSGRVLAGIDVGAGPNLYPSLAMLPWCERITLLEWSANNIEYLERQRPSYDAHWEPFWKVLREDRAYRGFDPKAYFRRAAEPVQGSLFDLCRKDPQWDVGTMFFVAESITESLEEFRRGVSCFMHVLRPGAPFAAAFMEHSEGYRVGDLEFPATYEIDTTEVLTAFQKFAYIDKKDVHRMADVGHLVRHGHTGMILVCGRRKE
;
A
#
# COMPACT_ATOMS: atom_id res chain seq x y z
N MET A 1 -5.42 45.93 -12.87
CA MET A 1 -4.58 45.34 -11.81
C MET A 1 -4.14 43.99 -12.31
N THR A 2 -2.89 43.89 -12.77
CA THR A 2 -2.27 42.68 -13.30
C THR A 2 -1.83 41.81 -12.13
N SER A 3 -2.46 40.65 -11.97
CA SER A 3 -2.00 39.59 -11.07
C SER A 3 -0.58 39.18 -11.48
N GLY A 4 0.34 39.27 -10.52
CA GLY A 4 1.71 38.80 -10.71
C GLY A 4 1.77 37.28 -10.93
N PRO A 5 2.89 36.77 -11.44
CA PRO A 5 3.08 35.34 -11.63
C PRO A 5 2.96 34.63 -10.28
N HIS A 6 2.17 33.55 -10.23
CA HIS A 6 2.26 32.57 -9.15
C HIS A 6 3.72 32.14 -9.03
N THR A 7 4.40 32.55 -7.97
CA THR A 7 5.65 31.91 -7.55
C THR A 7 5.30 30.46 -7.28
N ALA A 8 5.83 29.53 -8.09
CA ALA A 8 5.66 28.11 -7.84
C ALA A 8 6.22 27.83 -6.44
N GLU A 9 5.33 27.53 -5.49
CA GLU A 9 5.72 27.02 -4.19
C GLU A 9 6.54 25.75 -4.41
N GLN A 10 7.57 25.56 -3.59
CA GLN A 10 8.37 24.34 -3.66
C GLN A 10 7.46 23.14 -3.34
N PRO A 11 7.61 22.00 -4.05
CA PRO A 11 6.78 20.83 -3.79
C PRO A 11 6.98 20.34 -2.36
N THR A 12 5.89 20.01 -1.68
CA THR A 12 5.89 19.41 -0.34
C THR A 12 6.52 18.03 -0.41
N LEU A 13 7.63 17.82 0.32
CA LEU A 13 8.30 16.52 0.39
C LEU A 13 7.81 15.73 1.61
N ASN A 14 8.03 14.42 1.59
CA ASN A 14 7.57 13.52 2.66
C ASN A 14 8.01 13.93 4.07
N LYS A 15 9.24 14.43 4.20
CA LYS A 15 9.80 14.88 5.47
C LYS A 15 9.14 16.16 6.02
N ASP A 16 8.45 16.91 5.18
CA ASP A 16 7.84 18.21 5.50
C ASP A 16 6.39 18.03 5.99
N VAL A 17 5.82 16.84 5.81
CA VAL A 17 4.43 16.51 6.19
C VAL A 17 4.34 16.18 7.68
N PRO A 18 3.36 16.72 8.43
CA PRO A 18 3.19 16.45 9.85
C PRO A 18 2.50 15.09 10.09
N TRP A 19 3.17 13.98 9.76
CA TRP A 19 2.60 12.63 9.83
C TRP A 19 2.07 12.24 11.21
N ASP A 20 2.65 12.75 12.29
CA ASP A 20 2.18 12.48 13.65
C ASP A 20 0.88 13.23 14.01
N SER A 21 0.39 14.09 13.12
CA SER A 21 -0.95 14.70 13.21
C SER A 21 -2.01 13.94 12.40
N PHE A 22 -1.63 12.85 11.73
CA PHE A 22 -2.57 12.00 10.99
C PHE A 22 -3.56 11.34 11.96
N ASP A 23 -4.86 11.46 11.67
CA ASP A 23 -5.93 10.84 12.44
C ASP A 23 -6.35 9.51 11.79
N PRO A 24 -5.90 8.35 12.33
CA PRO A 24 -6.26 7.06 11.77
C PRO A 24 -7.77 6.80 11.84
N GLY A 25 -8.47 7.27 12.88
CA GLY A 25 -9.91 7.07 13.03
C GLY A 25 -10.70 7.79 11.96
N ALA A 26 -10.38 9.05 11.68
CA ALA A 26 -10.99 9.81 10.59
C ALA A 26 -10.70 9.18 9.23
N TYR A 27 -9.48 8.67 9.02
CA TYR A 27 -9.12 8.00 7.77
C TYR A 27 -9.88 6.68 7.57
N ILE A 28 -9.95 5.82 8.59
CA ILE A 28 -10.78 4.60 8.57
C ILE A 28 -12.24 4.95 8.28
N GLY A 29 -12.77 5.98 8.95
CA GLY A 29 -14.15 6.46 8.80
C GLY A 29 -14.54 6.69 7.34
N ASN A 30 -13.64 7.31 6.58
CA ASN A 30 -13.90 7.68 5.19
C ASN A 30 -13.58 6.56 4.19
N ASN A 31 -12.61 5.70 4.52
CA ASN A 31 -12.05 4.76 3.55
C ASN A 31 -12.42 3.29 3.78
N TYR A 32 -12.54 2.82 5.04
CA TYR A 32 -12.54 1.38 5.34
C TYR A 32 -13.60 0.89 6.33
N LEU A 33 -14.45 1.75 6.90
CA LEU A 33 -15.58 1.27 7.70
C LEU A 33 -16.53 0.39 6.88
N ASP A 34 -16.77 0.80 5.63
CA ASP A 34 -17.52 0.05 4.63
C ASP A 34 -16.58 -0.27 3.45
N MET A 35 -16.50 -1.54 3.08
CA MET A 35 -15.72 -1.98 1.92
C MET A 35 -16.32 -1.41 0.64
N LYS A 36 -15.51 -0.69 -0.14
CA LYS A 36 -15.94 -0.13 -1.43
C LYS A 36 -15.72 -1.16 -2.53
N ALA A 37 -16.41 -1.00 -3.66
CA ALA A 37 -16.28 -1.89 -4.82
C ALA A 37 -14.83 -1.96 -5.34
N VAL A 38 -14.12 -0.82 -5.33
CA VAL A 38 -12.71 -0.77 -5.73
C VAL A 38 -11.80 -1.55 -4.77
N ASP A 39 -12.09 -1.52 -3.47
CA ASP A 39 -11.33 -2.29 -2.47
C ASP A 39 -11.54 -3.80 -2.69
N GLU A 40 -12.78 -4.22 -2.93
CA GLU A 40 -13.11 -5.62 -3.23
C GLU A 40 -12.39 -6.11 -4.49
N GLU A 41 -12.35 -5.30 -5.54
CA GLU A 41 -11.62 -5.60 -6.77
C GLU A 41 -10.11 -5.72 -6.52
N ILE A 42 -9.52 -4.74 -5.82
CA ILE A 42 -8.10 -4.75 -5.48
C ILE A 42 -7.74 -6.00 -4.67
N VAL A 43 -8.47 -6.27 -3.59
CA VAL A 43 -8.21 -7.41 -2.70
C VAL A 43 -8.35 -8.74 -3.45
N SER A 44 -9.35 -8.86 -4.32
CA SER A 44 -9.53 -10.07 -5.16
C SER A 44 -8.35 -10.29 -6.09
N ARG A 45 -7.83 -9.24 -6.73
CA ARG A 45 -6.69 -9.34 -7.65
C ARG A 45 -5.39 -9.67 -6.92
N VAL A 46 -5.17 -9.08 -5.75
CA VAL A 46 -4.01 -9.36 -4.90
C VAL A 46 -4.07 -10.81 -4.38
N ARG A 47 -5.25 -11.26 -3.94
CA ARG A 47 -5.51 -12.65 -3.53
C ARG A 47 -5.08 -13.62 -4.61
N ASP A 48 -5.57 -13.42 -5.83
CA ASP A 48 -5.32 -14.33 -6.95
C ASP A 48 -3.83 -14.32 -7.32
N HIS A 49 -3.21 -13.14 -7.39
CA HIS A 49 -1.77 -13.01 -7.66
C HIS A 49 -0.90 -13.77 -6.65
N PHE A 50 -1.05 -13.52 -5.35
CA PHE A 50 -0.26 -14.23 -4.35
C PHE A 50 -0.60 -15.72 -4.31
N SER A 51 -1.87 -16.09 -4.45
CA SER A 51 -2.28 -17.49 -4.49
C SER A 51 -1.65 -18.26 -5.64
N ASP A 52 -1.48 -17.64 -6.80
CA ASP A 52 -0.88 -18.27 -7.97
C ASP A 52 0.64 -18.31 -7.89
N ARG A 53 1.28 -17.25 -7.36
CA ARG A 53 2.74 -17.17 -7.26
C ARG A 53 3.33 -18.00 -6.12
N LEU A 54 2.58 -18.15 -5.02
CA LEU A 54 3.05 -18.80 -3.80
C LEU A 54 2.40 -20.18 -3.58
N ARG A 55 1.58 -20.65 -4.52
CA ARG A 55 0.93 -21.96 -4.44
C ARG A 55 1.96 -23.07 -4.29
N GLY A 56 1.77 -23.93 -3.28
CA GLY A 56 2.67 -25.06 -3.05
C GLY A 56 4.07 -24.66 -2.57
N SER A 57 4.30 -23.37 -2.26
CA SER A 57 5.46 -22.95 -1.50
C SER A 57 5.45 -23.65 -0.14
N GLY A 58 6.37 -24.59 0.08
CA GLY A 58 6.65 -25.14 1.41
C GLY A 58 7.49 -24.21 2.27
N ARG A 59 7.87 -23.03 1.75
CA ARG A 59 8.69 -22.04 2.46
C ARG A 59 7.81 -21.14 3.30
N VAL A 60 8.24 -20.94 4.55
CA VAL A 60 7.78 -19.86 5.40
C VAL A 60 8.45 -18.57 4.96
N LEU A 61 7.66 -17.53 4.72
CA LEU A 61 8.12 -16.27 4.13
C LEU A 61 8.20 -15.14 5.16
N ALA A 62 9.09 -14.18 4.92
CA ALA A 62 9.05 -12.87 5.56
C ALA A 62 8.34 -11.86 4.64
N GLY A 63 7.25 -11.26 5.11
CA GLY A 63 6.48 -10.25 4.37
C GLY A 63 6.73 -8.82 4.86
N ILE A 64 6.50 -7.84 3.98
CA ILE A 64 6.50 -6.42 4.35
C ILE A 64 5.31 -5.69 3.72
N ASP A 65 4.62 -4.90 4.52
CA ASP A 65 3.66 -3.90 4.06
C ASP A 65 4.24 -2.51 4.32
N VAL A 66 4.55 -1.78 3.25
CA VAL A 66 5.25 -0.51 3.31
C VAL A 66 4.28 0.65 3.30
N GLY A 67 4.38 1.52 4.32
CA GLY A 67 3.45 2.61 4.57
C GLY A 67 2.06 2.08 4.88
N ALA A 68 1.99 1.10 5.81
CA ALA A 68 0.75 0.39 6.12
C ALA A 68 -0.39 1.35 6.54
N GLY A 69 -0.05 2.49 7.13
CA GLY A 69 -1.04 3.42 7.67
C GLY A 69 -1.99 2.70 8.63
N PRO A 70 -3.26 3.10 8.69
CA PRO A 70 -4.27 2.33 9.41
C PRO A 70 -4.93 1.23 8.53
N ASN A 71 -4.36 0.85 7.38
CA ASN A 71 -4.94 -0.15 6.48
C ASN A 71 -4.40 -1.56 6.79
N LEU A 72 -5.28 -2.55 6.98
CA LEU A 72 -4.85 -3.92 7.25
C LEU A 72 -4.94 -4.86 6.05
N TYR A 73 -5.78 -4.59 5.05
CA TYR A 73 -6.06 -5.60 4.02
C TYR A 73 -4.86 -6.04 3.18
N PRO A 74 -3.83 -5.19 2.88
CA PRO A 74 -2.67 -5.65 2.14
C PRO A 74 -1.89 -6.71 2.93
N SER A 75 -1.71 -6.50 4.22
CA SER A 75 -1.07 -7.48 5.11
C SER A 75 -1.90 -8.75 5.31
N LEU A 76 -3.23 -8.66 5.38
CA LEU A 76 -4.12 -9.82 5.45
C LEU A 76 -3.94 -10.74 4.23
N ALA A 77 -3.72 -10.16 3.05
CA ALA A 77 -3.47 -10.91 1.82
C ALA A 77 -2.16 -11.72 1.86
N MET A 78 -1.21 -11.42 2.74
CA MET A 78 0.05 -12.18 2.84
C MET A 78 0.02 -13.29 3.90
N LEU A 79 -1.01 -13.33 4.76
CA LEU A 79 -1.07 -14.22 5.93
C LEU A 79 -0.88 -15.72 5.66
N PRO A 80 -1.39 -16.31 4.56
CA PRO A 80 -1.23 -17.76 4.36
C PRO A 80 0.22 -18.23 4.23
N TRP A 81 1.14 -17.34 3.85
CA TRP A 81 2.53 -17.69 3.52
C TRP A 81 3.56 -17.11 4.48
N CYS A 82 3.18 -16.09 5.27
CA CYS A 82 4.11 -15.37 6.12
C CYS A 82 4.07 -15.84 7.58
N GLU A 83 5.24 -16.06 8.18
CA GLU A 83 5.37 -16.19 9.64
C GLU A 83 5.48 -14.82 10.31
N ARG A 84 6.11 -13.87 9.63
CA ARG A 84 6.23 -12.47 10.06
C ARG A 84 5.91 -11.54 8.90
N ILE A 85 5.18 -10.46 9.21
CA ILE A 85 4.84 -9.38 8.29
C ILE A 85 5.21 -8.08 8.99
N THR A 86 6.25 -7.41 8.49
CA THR A 86 6.61 -6.07 8.94
C THR A 86 5.57 -5.09 8.41
N LEU A 87 4.87 -4.38 9.29
CA LEU A 87 4.00 -3.26 8.93
C LEU A 87 4.80 -1.97 9.14
N LEU A 88 5.49 -1.52 8.09
CA LEU A 88 6.33 -0.34 8.15
C LEU A 88 5.46 0.91 8.04
N GLU A 89 5.58 1.82 9.00
CA GLU A 89 4.76 3.03 9.05
C GLU A 89 5.54 4.20 9.64
N TRP A 90 5.36 5.41 9.11
CA TRP A 90 6.06 6.60 9.60
C TRP A 90 5.38 7.17 10.84
N SER A 91 4.06 7.38 10.78
CA SER A 91 3.30 8.12 11.79
C SER A 91 3.21 7.36 13.11
N ALA A 92 3.54 8.02 14.21
CA ALA A 92 3.39 7.47 15.55
C ALA A 92 1.93 7.10 15.87
N ASN A 93 0.95 7.89 15.38
CA ASN A 93 -0.47 7.62 15.59
C ASN A 93 -0.94 6.37 14.83
N ASN A 94 -0.46 6.19 13.59
CA ASN A 94 -0.76 4.98 12.82
C ASN A 94 -0.08 3.76 13.45
N ILE A 95 1.16 3.88 13.96
CA ILE A 95 1.81 2.81 14.73
C ILE A 95 0.98 2.42 15.95
N GLU A 96 0.51 3.39 16.74
CA GLU A 96 -0.34 3.12 17.89
C GLU A 96 -1.64 2.42 17.48
N TYR A 97 -2.26 2.85 16.38
CA TYR A 97 -3.42 2.17 15.80
C TYR A 97 -3.11 0.71 15.43
N LEU A 98 -2.04 0.45 14.69
CA LEU A 98 -1.64 -0.90 14.26
C LEU A 98 -1.37 -1.81 15.45
N GLU A 99 -0.70 -1.31 16.50
CA GLU A 99 -0.49 -2.06 17.74
C GLU A 99 -1.79 -2.39 18.47
N ARG A 100 -2.79 -1.50 18.46
CA ARG A 100 -4.12 -1.81 19.00
C ARG A 100 -4.87 -2.85 18.17
N GLN A 101 -4.69 -2.87 16.85
CA GLN A 101 -5.31 -3.87 15.97
C GLN A 101 -4.66 -5.25 16.08
N ARG A 102 -3.37 -5.33 16.43
CA ARG A 102 -2.61 -6.59 16.43
C ARG A 102 -3.22 -7.70 17.28
N PRO A 103 -3.65 -7.51 18.55
CA PRO A 103 -4.21 -8.58 19.37
C PRO A 103 -5.48 -9.20 18.78
N SER A 104 -6.32 -8.38 18.14
CA SER A 104 -7.54 -8.78 17.44
C SER A 104 -8.07 -7.55 16.71
N TYR A 105 -7.93 -7.52 15.39
CA TYR A 105 -8.39 -6.39 14.60
C TYR A 105 -9.93 -6.22 14.64
N ASP A 106 -10.39 -5.02 14.33
CA ASP A 106 -11.79 -4.63 14.38
C ASP A 106 -12.66 -5.32 13.30
N ALA A 107 -13.96 -5.45 13.57
CA ALA A 107 -14.86 -6.24 12.72
C ALA A 107 -15.03 -5.70 11.29
N HIS A 108 -14.75 -4.41 11.04
CA HIS A 108 -14.84 -3.83 9.69
C HIS A 108 -13.78 -4.38 8.71
N TRP A 109 -12.77 -5.10 9.20
CA TRP A 109 -11.81 -5.83 8.36
C TRP A 109 -12.29 -7.21 7.91
N GLU A 110 -13.35 -7.76 8.52
CA GLU A 110 -13.88 -9.09 8.18
C GLU A 110 -14.39 -9.21 6.73
N PRO A 111 -15.05 -8.20 6.13
CA PRO A 111 -15.41 -8.23 4.71
C PRO A 111 -14.22 -8.44 3.78
N PHE A 112 -13.09 -7.79 4.05
CA PHE A 112 -11.85 -7.96 3.27
C PHE A 112 -11.33 -9.40 3.37
N TRP A 113 -11.32 -9.96 4.59
CA TRP A 113 -10.93 -11.36 4.78
C TRP A 113 -11.90 -12.35 4.11
N LYS A 114 -13.19 -12.03 4.06
CA LYS A 114 -14.19 -12.85 3.36
C LYS A 114 -13.87 -12.96 1.87
N VAL A 115 -13.45 -11.87 1.23
CA VAL A 115 -12.99 -11.87 -0.17
C VAL A 115 -11.74 -12.75 -0.33
N LEU A 116 -10.75 -12.62 0.57
CA LEU A 116 -9.54 -13.44 0.54
C LEU A 116 -9.85 -14.94 0.65
N ARG A 117 -10.79 -15.32 1.51
CA ARG A 117 -11.23 -16.71 1.78
C ARG A 117 -11.86 -17.45 0.61
N GLU A 118 -12.19 -16.76 -0.48
CA GLU A 118 -12.72 -17.41 -1.67
C GLU A 118 -11.67 -18.33 -2.33
N ASP A 119 -10.37 -17.99 -2.29
CA ASP A 119 -9.30 -18.93 -2.67
C ASP A 119 -9.01 -19.92 -1.52
N ARG A 120 -8.75 -21.17 -1.88
CA ARG A 120 -8.43 -22.25 -0.95
C ARG A 120 -7.22 -21.97 -0.06
N ALA A 121 -6.27 -21.15 -0.49
CA ALA A 121 -5.07 -20.80 0.27
C ALA A 121 -5.38 -20.10 1.58
N TYR A 122 -6.53 -19.41 1.68
CA TYR A 122 -6.95 -18.65 2.87
C TYR A 122 -7.97 -19.41 3.74
N ARG A 123 -8.43 -20.60 3.30
CA ARG A 123 -9.43 -21.38 4.03
C ARG A 123 -8.80 -22.13 5.20
N GLY A 124 -9.54 -22.25 6.31
CA GLY A 124 -9.09 -22.99 7.49
C GLY A 124 -8.18 -22.20 8.45
N PHE A 125 -7.97 -20.90 8.17
CA PHE A 125 -7.25 -19.99 9.06
C PHE A 125 -8.23 -19.25 9.99
N ASP A 126 -7.82 -19.07 11.24
CA ASP A 126 -8.34 -17.99 12.07
C ASP A 126 -7.51 -16.73 11.77
N PRO A 127 -8.05 -15.79 10.96
CA PRO A 127 -7.27 -14.64 10.52
C PRO A 127 -6.78 -13.76 11.66
N LYS A 128 -7.58 -13.60 12.73
CA LYS A 128 -7.21 -12.77 13.88
C LYS A 128 -6.05 -13.39 14.64
N ALA A 129 -6.12 -14.70 14.88
CA ALA A 129 -5.03 -15.42 15.55
C ALA A 129 -3.74 -15.41 14.73
N TYR A 130 -3.83 -15.53 13.41
CA TYR A 130 -2.67 -15.47 12.52
C TYR A 130 -2.09 -14.06 12.41
N PHE A 131 -2.95 -13.06 12.23
CA PHE A 131 -2.53 -11.65 12.20
C PHE A 131 -1.81 -11.25 13.49
N ARG A 132 -2.38 -11.59 14.65
CA ARG A 132 -1.74 -11.36 15.96
C ARG A 132 -0.33 -11.92 16.07
N ARG A 133 -0.10 -13.09 15.47
CA ARG A 133 1.21 -13.76 15.51
C ARG A 133 2.19 -13.18 14.50
N ALA A 134 1.72 -12.85 13.30
CA ALA A 134 2.58 -12.49 12.18
C ALA A 134 2.85 -10.99 12.07
N ALA A 135 1.89 -10.12 12.43
CA ALA A 135 2.01 -8.69 12.24
C ALA A 135 3.00 -8.05 13.23
N GLU A 136 3.94 -7.28 12.70
CA GLU A 136 4.96 -6.55 13.45
C GLU A 136 4.97 -5.08 13.00
N PRO A 137 4.21 -4.20 13.69
CA PRO A 137 4.31 -2.76 13.48
C PRO A 137 5.73 -2.25 13.73
N VAL A 138 6.30 -1.53 12.77
CA VAL A 138 7.65 -0.97 12.87
C VAL A 138 7.61 0.48 12.40
N GLN A 139 7.99 1.39 13.28
CA GLN A 139 8.09 2.80 12.93
C GLN A 139 9.32 3.04 12.05
N GLY A 140 9.14 3.68 10.89
CA GLY A 140 10.25 4.04 10.02
C GLY A 140 9.81 4.59 8.66
N SER A 141 10.77 5.14 7.91
CA SER A 141 10.50 5.70 6.59
C SER A 141 10.65 4.66 5.49
N LEU A 142 9.79 4.72 4.47
CA LEU A 142 10.01 4.07 3.18
C LEU A 142 11.40 4.38 2.61
N PHE A 143 11.93 5.59 2.83
CA PHE A 143 13.24 5.98 2.29
C PHE A 143 14.43 5.37 3.03
N ASP A 144 14.23 4.85 4.25
CA ASP A 144 15.27 4.12 4.98
C ASP A 144 15.51 2.73 4.38
N LEU A 145 14.52 2.17 3.69
CA LEU A 145 14.60 0.88 3.01
C LEU A 145 15.65 0.88 1.90
N CYS A 146 15.93 2.02 1.26
CA CYS A 146 16.97 2.14 0.25
C CYS A 146 18.39 1.80 0.76
N ARG A 147 18.60 1.73 2.07
CA ARG A 147 19.90 1.41 2.69
C ARG A 147 19.97 -0.01 3.25
N LYS A 148 18.91 -0.79 3.09
CA LYS A 148 18.79 -2.14 3.65
C LYS A 148 19.02 -3.19 2.57
N ASP A 149 19.72 -4.25 2.94
CA ASP A 149 19.83 -5.43 2.09
C ASP A 149 18.45 -6.09 1.87
N PRO A 150 18.26 -6.80 0.74
CA PRO A 150 17.03 -7.55 0.48
C PRO A 150 16.71 -8.58 1.58
N GLN A 151 15.56 -8.45 2.21
CA GLN A 151 15.19 -9.23 3.40
C GLN A 151 13.82 -9.89 3.31
N TRP A 152 12.92 -9.39 2.46
CA TRP A 152 11.54 -9.83 2.40
C TRP A 152 11.25 -10.66 1.15
N ASP A 153 10.52 -11.75 1.33
CA ASP A 153 10.16 -12.71 0.28
C ASP A 153 8.85 -12.36 -0.45
N VAL A 154 8.05 -11.45 0.11
CA VAL A 154 6.81 -10.92 -0.47
C VAL A 154 6.57 -9.51 0.08
N GLY A 155 5.92 -8.63 -0.69
CA GLY A 155 5.57 -7.33 -0.14
C GLY A 155 4.44 -6.58 -0.81
N THR A 156 3.90 -5.63 -0.06
CA THR A 156 2.85 -4.71 -0.48
C THR A 156 3.25 -3.26 -0.22
N MET A 157 2.74 -2.33 -1.05
CA MET A 157 2.84 -0.88 -0.84
C MET A 157 1.60 -0.20 -1.43
N PHE A 158 0.67 0.25 -0.58
CA PHE A 158 -0.67 0.66 -1.01
C PHE A 158 -0.94 2.12 -0.67
N PHE A 159 -1.04 2.94 -1.71
CA PHE A 159 -1.33 4.38 -1.62
C PHE A 159 -0.30 5.16 -0.80
N VAL A 160 0.98 4.95 -1.09
CA VAL A 160 2.09 5.47 -0.28
C VAL A 160 3.01 6.36 -1.11
N ALA A 161 3.77 5.77 -2.04
CA ALA A 161 4.84 6.50 -2.72
C ALA A 161 4.35 7.77 -3.43
N GLU A 162 3.11 7.78 -3.92
CA GLU A 162 2.47 8.93 -4.56
C GLU A 162 1.72 9.85 -3.60
N SER A 163 1.36 9.36 -2.41
CA SER A 163 0.49 10.04 -1.43
C SER A 163 1.26 10.58 -0.22
N ILE A 164 2.59 10.57 -0.28
CA ILE A 164 3.46 11.12 0.76
C ILE A 164 4.23 12.37 0.31
N THR A 165 4.07 12.81 -0.94
CA THR A 165 4.90 13.86 -1.55
C THR A 165 4.21 14.45 -2.76
N GLU A 166 4.53 15.70 -3.11
CA GLU A 166 4.19 16.35 -4.38
C GLU A 166 5.31 16.18 -5.42
N SER A 167 6.42 15.54 -5.05
CA SER A 167 7.60 15.36 -5.90
C SER A 167 7.59 14.01 -6.62
N LEU A 168 7.55 14.06 -7.96
CA LEU A 168 7.72 12.89 -8.81
C LEU A 168 9.06 12.17 -8.58
N GLU A 169 10.11 12.90 -8.21
CA GLU A 169 11.40 12.28 -7.87
C GLU A 169 11.32 11.46 -6.59
N GLU A 170 10.64 11.97 -5.55
CA GLU A 170 10.43 11.20 -4.32
C GLU A 170 9.51 9.99 -4.53
N PHE A 171 8.49 10.10 -5.40
CA PHE A 171 7.69 8.95 -5.83
C PHE A 171 8.57 7.84 -6.43
N ARG A 172 9.38 8.18 -7.46
CA ARG A 172 10.27 7.20 -8.13
C ARG A 172 11.27 6.59 -7.15
N ARG A 173 11.81 7.40 -6.25
CA ARG A 173 12.70 6.94 -5.19
C ARG A 173 11.99 6.00 -4.22
N GLY A 174 10.75 6.30 -3.85
CA GLY A 174 9.91 5.47 -2.97
C GLY A 174 9.70 4.07 -3.55
N VAL A 175 9.27 4.01 -4.83
CA VAL A 175 9.16 2.74 -5.57
C VAL A 175 10.50 2.00 -5.61
N SER A 176 11.60 2.70 -5.88
CA SER A 176 12.94 2.10 -5.87
C SER A 176 13.31 1.52 -4.50
N CYS A 177 13.02 2.22 -3.39
CA CYS A 177 13.33 1.73 -2.05
C CYS A 177 12.51 0.49 -1.69
N PHE A 178 11.21 0.48 -2.02
CA PHE A 178 10.36 -0.70 -1.86
C PHE A 178 10.91 -1.91 -2.63
N MET A 179 11.26 -1.71 -3.90
CA MET A 179 11.81 -2.79 -4.73
C MET A 179 13.21 -3.24 -4.31
N HIS A 180 14.00 -2.38 -3.67
CA HIS A 180 15.35 -2.71 -3.22
C HIS A 180 15.35 -3.75 -2.10
N VAL A 181 14.33 -3.72 -1.24
CA VAL A 181 14.29 -4.58 -0.06
C VAL A 181 13.64 -5.94 -0.28
N LEU A 182 12.96 -6.11 -1.42
CA LEU A 182 12.43 -7.39 -1.85
C LEU A 182 13.55 -8.28 -2.39
N ARG A 183 13.55 -9.54 -1.94
CA ARG A 183 14.47 -10.56 -2.45
C ARG A 183 14.24 -10.80 -3.95
N PRO A 184 15.30 -11.20 -4.70
CA PRO A 184 15.15 -11.73 -6.05
C PRO A 184 13.97 -12.71 -6.17
N GLY A 185 13.13 -12.51 -7.18
CA GLY A 185 11.95 -13.35 -7.43
C GLY A 185 10.73 -13.11 -6.53
N ALA A 186 10.83 -12.30 -5.47
CA ALA A 186 9.73 -12.04 -4.55
C ALA A 186 8.51 -11.45 -5.29
N PRO A 187 7.29 -12.03 -5.15
CA PRO A 187 6.09 -11.41 -5.65
C PRO A 187 5.74 -10.15 -4.83
N PHE A 188 5.14 -9.17 -5.50
CA PHE A 188 4.63 -7.98 -4.85
C PHE A 188 3.30 -7.53 -5.44
N ALA A 189 2.59 -6.69 -4.69
CA ALA A 189 1.49 -5.88 -5.18
C ALA A 189 1.67 -4.43 -4.70
N ALA A 190 1.40 -3.45 -5.56
CA ALA A 190 1.45 -2.04 -5.19
C ALA A 190 0.28 -1.28 -5.79
N ALA A 191 -0.36 -0.43 -5.00
CA ALA A 191 -1.51 0.36 -5.41
C ALA A 191 -1.20 1.87 -5.31
N PHE A 192 -1.73 2.65 -6.25
CA PHE A 192 -1.48 4.08 -6.37
C PHE A 192 -2.75 4.84 -6.71
N MET A 193 -2.87 6.07 -6.21
CA MET A 193 -3.88 7.02 -6.67
C MET A 193 -3.46 7.66 -8.00
N GLU A 194 -4.30 7.58 -9.02
CA GLU A 194 -4.03 8.20 -10.32
C GLU A 194 -4.43 9.68 -10.31
N HIS A 195 -3.53 10.57 -10.75
CA HIS A 195 -3.73 12.02 -10.85
C HIS A 195 -4.34 12.64 -9.60
N SER A 196 -3.79 12.31 -8.42
CA SER A 196 -4.31 12.83 -7.16
C SER A 196 -3.81 14.24 -6.88
N GLU A 197 -4.72 15.12 -6.47
CA GLU A 197 -4.45 16.51 -6.03
C GLU A 197 -4.12 16.60 -4.53
N GLY A 198 -3.99 15.46 -3.84
CA GLY A 198 -3.89 15.38 -2.38
C GLY A 198 -5.12 14.74 -1.73
N TYR A 199 -5.16 14.77 -0.41
CA TYR A 199 -6.27 14.23 0.36
C TYR A 199 -6.38 14.82 1.76
N ARG A 200 -7.61 14.84 2.26
CA ARG A 200 -7.92 15.39 3.59
C ARG A 200 -8.16 14.29 4.60
N VAL A 201 -7.57 14.43 5.79
CA VAL A 201 -7.82 13.57 6.95
C VAL A 201 -8.16 14.46 8.14
N GLY A 202 -9.42 14.37 8.60
CA GLY A 202 -9.97 15.35 9.54
C GLY A 202 -9.93 16.76 8.94
N ASP A 203 -9.20 17.66 9.58
CA ASP A 203 -9.04 19.07 9.16
C ASP A 203 -7.69 19.36 8.49
N LEU A 204 -6.88 18.33 8.22
CA LEU A 204 -5.54 18.46 7.63
C LEU A 204 -5.51 17.97 6.19
N GLU A 205 -4.82 18.71 5.33
CA GLU A 205 -4.49 18.33 3.96
C GLU A 205 -3.15 17.60 3.91
N PHE A 206 -3.09 16.55 3.11
CA PHE A 206 -1.91 15.71 2.88
C PHE A 206 -1.58 15.69 1.38
N PRO A 207 -0.28 15.64 1.03
CA PRO A 207 0.15 15.80 -0.35
C PRO A 207 -0.19 14.59 -1.21
N ALA A 208 -0.23 14.79 -2.52
CA ALA A 208 -0.06 13.73 -3.49
C ALA A 208 0.62 14.26 -4.76
N THR A 209 1.32 13.38 -5.47
CA THR A 209 1.96 13.72 -6.74
C THR A 209 0.95 13.55 -7.88
N TYR A 210 0.53 14.66 -8.49
CA TYR A 210 -0.48 14.65 -9.56
C TYR A 210 0.00 13.94 -10.85
N GLU A 211 1.30 13.86 -11.10
CA GLU A 211 1.87 13.30 -12.34
C GLU A 211 1.72 11.77 -12.47
N ILE A 212 1.14 11.10 -11.47
CA ILE A 212 1.07 9.63 -11.46
C ILE A 212 -0.05 9.10 -12.36
N ASP A 213 0.36 8.36 -13.38
CA ASP A 213 -0.48 7.55 -14.26
C ASP A 213 0.10 6.13 -14.45
N THR A 214 -0.56 5.30 -15.26
CA THR A 214 -0.09 3.92 -15.53
C THR A 214 1.28 3.89 -16.20
N THR A 215 1.61 4.87 -17.05
CA THR A 215 2.89 4.96 -17.75
C THR A 215 4.01 5.25 -16.77
N GLU A 216 3.81 6.22 -15.88
CA GLU A 216 4.77 6.62 -14.87
C GLU A 216 4.99 5.52 -13.84
N VAL A 217 3.92 4.88 -13.36
CA VAL A 217 4.02 3.70 -12.48
C VAL A 217 4.88 2.61 -13.13
N LEU A 218 4.58 2.23 -14.38
CA LEU A 218 5.36 1.19 -15.07
C LEU A 218 6.82 1.60 -15.30
N THR A 219 7.06 2.88 -15.58
CA THR A 219 8.42 3.42 -15.73
C THR A 219 9.21 3.29 -14.43
N ALA A 220 8.60 3.61 -13.28
CA ALA A 220 9.22 3.49 -11.97
C ALA A 220 9.61 2.03 -11.62
N PHE A 221 8.80 1.05 -12.04
CA PHE A 221 9.09 -0.38 -11.81
C PHE A 221 10.01 -1.03 -12.86
N GLN A 222 10.15 -0.45 -14.06
CA GLN A 222 10.73 -1.11 -15.24
C GLN A 222 12.11 -1.74 -14.99
N LYS A 223 12.95 -1.09 -14.17
CA LYS A 223 14.30 -1.56 -13.86
C LYS A 223 14.30 -2.74 -12.88
N PHE A 224 13.30 -2.83 -12.00
CA PHE A 224 13.32 -3.71 -10.83
C PHE A 224 12.43 -4.95 -10.96
N ALA A 225 11.37 -4.90 -11.77
CA ALA A 225 10.31 -5.90 -11.77
C ALA A 225 10.05 -6.53 -13.14
N TYR A 226 9.57 -7.77 -13.12
CA TYR A 226 8.80 -8.33 -14.23
C TYR A 226 7.31 -8.11 -13.93
N ILE A 227 6.63 -7.36 -14.78
CA ILE A 227 5.20 -7.05 -14.70
C ILE A 227 4.59 -7.39 -16.06
N ASP A 228 3.64 -8.32 -16.08
CA ASP A 228 2.88 -8.62 -17.28
C ASP A 228 1.77 -7.57 -17.46
N LYS A 229 1.44 -7.20 -18.70
CA LYS A 229 0.38 -6.20 -18.96
C LYS A 229 -0.96 -6.55 -18.32
N LYS A 230 -1.26 -7.85 -18.19
CA LYS A 230 -2.49 -8.37 -17.56
C LYS A 230 -2.53 -8.17 -16.03
N ASP A 231 -1.38 -7.88 -15.42
CA ASP A 231 -1.22 -7.70 -13.97
C ASP A 231 -1.17 -6.20 -13.60
N VAL A 232 -1.54 -5.33 -14.55
CA VAL A 232 -1.68 -3.88 -14.39
C VAL A 232 -3.16 -3.54 -14.55
N HIS A 233 -3.75 -3.01 -13.48
CA HIS A 233 -5.18 -2.74 -13.41
C HIS A 233 -5.42 -1.27 -13.09
N ARG A 234 -6.15 -0.60 -13.96
CA ARG A 234 -6.60 0.79 -13.75
C ARG A 234 -8.10 0.78 -13.48
N MET A 235 -8.49 1.21 -12.30
CA MET A 235 -9.88 1.29 -11.83
C MET A 235 -10.29 2.77 -11.81
N ALA A 236 -10.98 3.22 -12.86
CA ALA A 236 -11.29 4.64 -13.10
C ALA A 236 -12.77 4.91 -13.34
N ASP A 237 -13.64 3.91 -13.17
CA ASP A 237 -15.09 4.11 -13.27
C ASP A 237 -15.58 4.99 -12.12
N VAL A 238 -16.69 5.71 -12.31
CA VAL A 238 -17.25 6.60 -11.28
C VAL A 238 -17.50 5.88 -9.95
N GLY A 239 -17.89 4.61 -10.00
CA GLY A 239 -18.07 3.77 -8.80
C GLY A 239 -16.77 3.43 -8.04
N HIS A 240 -15.61 3.71 -8.63
CA HIS A 240 -14.28 3.51 -8.05
C HIS A 240 -13.61 4.81 -7.57
N LEU A 241 -14.25 5.97 -7.80
CA LEU A 241 -13.79 7.23 -7.25
C LEU A 241 -14.21 7.31 -5.78
N VAL A 242 -13.22 7.31 -4.88
CA VAL A 242 -13.46 7.29 -3.43
C VAL A 242 -13.55 8.69 -2.83
N ARG A 243 -13.07 9.70 -3.56
CA ARG A 243 -13.17 11.13 -3.25
C ARG A 243 -12.98 11.97 -4.51
N HIS A 244 -13.20 13.28 -4.40
CA HIS A 244 -12.81 14.23 -5.45
C HIS A 244 -11.27 14.40 -5.49
N GLY A 245 -10.75 14.85 -6.64
CA GLY A 245 -9.32 15.17 -6.80
C GLY A 245 -8.44 13.96 -7.12
N HIS A 246 -8.96 12.94 -7.80
CA HIS A 246 -8.19 11.88 -8.46
C HIS A 246 -8.99 11.29 -9.64
N THR A 247 -8.34 10.65 -10.60
CA THR A 247 -8.99 10.08 -11.80
C THR A 247 -9.18 8.57 -11.76
N GLY A 248 -8.58 7.89 -10.77
CA GLY A 248 -8.72 6.46 -10.57
C GLY A 248 -7.73 5.92 -9.56
N MET A 249 -7.61 4.59 -9.53
CA MET A 249 -6.58 3.84 -8.81
C MET A 249 -5.86 2.90 -9.77
N ILE A 250 -4.57 2.68 -9.53
CA ILE A 250 -3.74 1.77 -10.30
C ILE A 250 -3.22 0.68 -9.37
N LEU A 251 -3.50 -0.58 -9.67
CA LEU A 251 -2.89 -1.75 -9.03
C LEU A 251 -1.89 -2.39 -9.97
N VAL A 252 -0.69 -2.64 -9.47
CA VAL A 252 0.36 -3.39 -10.16
C VAL A 252 0.72 -4.61 -9.33
N CYS A 253 0.56 -5.78 -9.93
CA CYS A 253 1.06 -7.05 -9.42
C CYS A 253 2.29 -7.46 -10.23
N GLY A 254 3.33 -7.95 -9.56
CA GLY A 254 4.56 -8.33 -10.26
C GLY A 254 5.48 -9.22 -9.42
N ARG A 255 6.69 -9.40 -9.93
CA ARG A 255 7.79 -10.06 -9.21
C ARG A 255 9.08 -9.25 -9.33
N ARG A 256 9.86 -9.23 -8.27
CA ARG A 256 11.23 -8.70 -8.29
C ARG A 256 12.06 -9.49 -9.31
N LYS A 257 12.83 -8.79 -10.16
CA LYS A 257 13.80 -9.44 -11.05
C LYS A 257 14.88 -10.16 -10.24
N GLU A 258 15.47 -11.20 -10.83
CA GLU A 258 16.65 -11.87 -10.28
C GLU A 258 17.84 -10.92 -10.11
#